data_AF-A0A2T3C6D5-F1
#
_entry.id   AF-A0A2T3C6D5-F1
#
_cell.length_a   1.000
_cell.length_b   1.000
_cell.length_c   1.000
_cell.angle_alpha   90.00
_cell.angle_beta   90.00
_cell.angle_gamma   90.00
#
_symmetry.space_group_name_H-M   'P 1'
#
loop_
_entity.id
_entity.type
_entity.pdbx_description
1 polymer ?
#
loop_
_entity_poly.entity_id
_entity_poly.type
_entity_poly.pdbx_seq_one_letter_code
_entity_poly.pdbx_strand_id
1 'polypeptide(L)'
;MKARIQWAGEAMFLGESGSGHVVVMDGPPEAGGRNLGVRPMEMLLLGLGGCSNFDVVSILKKSRQAVESCEAFLEAERASEDPKVFTKIHLNFVVKGRGLKDVQVKRAVELSAEKYCSASIMLGRAGVEITHSYEVVELG
;
A
#
# COMPACT_ATOMS: atom_id res chain seq x y z
N MET A 1 -14.48 -6.99 10.72
CA MET A 1 -13.20 -7.69 10.43
C MET A 1 -12.72 -8.38 11.68
N LYS A 2 -12.03 -9.52 11.56
CA LYS A 2 -11.32 -10.19 12.67
C LYS A 2 -9.89 -10.48 12.21
N ALA A 3 -8.95 -10.45 13.13
CA ALA A 3 -7.57 -10.88 12.91
C ALA A 3 -7.02 -11.43 14.23
N ARG A 4 -6.06 -12.36 14.15
CA ARG A 4 -5.32 -12.88 15.30
C ARG A 4 -3.83 -12.68 15.03
N ILE A 5 -3.10 -12.21 16.03
CA ILE A 5 -1.64 -12.20 16.03
C ILE A 5 -1.16 -13.24 17.04
N GLN A 6 -0.21 -14.07 16.64
CA GLN A 6 0.53 -14.95 17.52
C GLN A 6 1.99 -14.55 17.51
N TRP A 7 2.54 -14.33 18.70
CA TRP A 7 3.99 -14.26 18.88
C TRP A 7 4.56 -15.68 18.74
N ALA A 8 5.54 -15.83 17.84
CA ALA A 8 6.13 -17.12 17.48
C ALA A 8 7.54 -17.32 18.09
N GLY A 9 7.90 -16.48 19.07
CA GLY A 9 9.24 -16.41 19.65
C GLY A 9 10.07 -15.30 19.00
N GLU A 10 11.15 -14.90 19.68
CA GLU A 10 12.07 -13.84 19.22
C GLU A 10 11.28 -12.55 18.86
N ALA A 11 11.56 -11.89 17.74
CA ALA A 11 10.75 -10.80 17.22
C ALA A 11 9.79 -11.23 16.08
N MET A 12 9.39 -12.51 16.03
CA MET A 12 8.54 -13.07 14.98
C MET A 12 7.07 -13.13 15.37
N PHE A 13 6.19 -12.80 14.42
CA PHE A 13 4.74 -12.79 14.56
C PHE A 13 4.05 -13.45 13.37
N LEU A 14 3.04 -14.28 13.66
CA LEU A 14 2.13 -14.84 12.67
C LEU A 14 0.80 -14.10 12.75
N GLY A 15 0.39 -13.47 11.65
CA GLY A 15 -0.89 -12.77 11.54
C GLY A 15 -1.89 -13.57 10.72
N GLU A 16 -2.99 -14.01 11.33
CA GLU A 16 -4.11 -14.66 10.67
C GLU A 16 -5.22 -13.65 10.42
N SER A 17 -5.58 -13.48 9.15
CA SER A 17 -6.67 -12.60 8.71
C SER A 17 -8.02 -13.30 8.78
N GLY A 18 -9.11 -12.53 8.90
CA GLY A 18 -10.47 -13.09 8.90
C GLY A 18 -10.89 -13.77 7.59
N SER A 19 -10.10 -13.66 6.53
CA SER A 19 -10.27 -14.42 5.27
C SER A 19 -9.50 -15.75 5.26
N GLY A 20 -8.85 -16.12 6.36
CA GLY A 20 -8.15 -17.41 6.53
C GLY A 20 -6.71 -17.44 6.01
N HIS A 21 -6.11 -16.29 5.70
CA HIS A 21 -4.73 -16.20 5.23
C HIS A 21 -3.78 -15.82 6.36
N VAL A 22 -2.60 -16.44 6.37
CA VAL A 22 -1.53 -16.15 7.33
C VAL A 22 -0.40 -15.36 6.67
N VAL A 23 0.06 -14.32 7.37
CA VAL A 23 1.25 -13.54 7.01
C VAL A 23 2.30 -13.64 8.12
N VAL A 24 3.57 -13.59 7.75
CA VAL A 24 4.69 -13.57 8.70
C VAL A 24 5.22 -12.14 8.78
N MET A 25 5.37 -11.65 10.01
CA MET A 25 6.09 -10.42 10.31
C MET A 25 7.26 -10.75 11.22
N ASP A 26 8.38 -10.04 11.05
CA ASP A 26 9.57 -10.25 11.86
C ASP A 26 10.27 -8.92 12.11
N GLY A 27 10.91 -8.79 13.27
CA GLY A 27 11.76 -7.67 13.61
C GLY A 27 13.10 -7.72 12.86
N PRO A 28 13.86 -6.63 12.88
CA PRO A 28 15.21 -6.66 12.35
C PRO A 28 16.15 -7.38 13.33
N PRO A 29 17.32 -7.87 12.86
CA PRO A 29 18.27 -8.58 13.71
C PRO A 29 18.68 -7.81 14.98
N GLU A 30 18.88 -6.50 14.87
CA GLU A 30 19.23 -5.62 15.99
C GLU A 30 18.13 -5.49 17.06
N ALA A 31 16.88 -5.84 16.73
CA ALA A 31 15.76 -5.88 17.67
C ALA A 31 15.38 -7.31 18.07
N GLY A 32 16.27 -8.29 17.83
CA GLY A 32 16.06 -9.69 18.18
C GLY A 32 15.18 -10.46 17.19
N GLY A 33 15.01 -9.96 15.96
CA GLY A 33 14.38 -10.72 14.89
C GLY A 33 15.39 -11.50 14.04
N ARG A 34 14.87 -12.23 13.06
CA ARG A 34 15.69 -13.07 12.15
C ARG A 34 15.66 -12.57 10.71
N ASN A 35 14.99 -11.45 10.47
CA ASN A 35 14.74 -10.91 9.14
C ASN A 35 14.04 -11.91 8.20
N LEU A 36 13.12 -12.72 8.73
CA LEU A 36 12.39 -13.77 7.99
C LEU A 36 11.00 -13.33 7.51
N GLY A 37 10.61 -12.09 7.80
CA GLY A 37 9.34 -11.50 7.40
C GLY A 37 9.44 -9.99 7.36
N VAL A 38 8.42 -9.35 6.78
CA VAL A 38 8.33 -7.88 6.73
C VAL A 38 8.16 -7.30 8.13
N ARG A 39 8.63 -6.09 8.33
CA ARG A 39 8.39 -5.35 9.58
C ARG A 39 6.89 -5.03 9.70
N PRO A 40 6.32 -4.97 10.92
CA PRO A 40 4.93 -4.57 11.10
C PRO A 40 4.56 -3.22 10.46
N MET A 41 5.48 -2.25 10.50
CA MET A 41 5.26 -0.94 9.85
C MET A 41 5.33 -1.03 8.32
N GLU A 42 6.19 -1.88 7.76
CA GLU A 42 6.21 -2.14 6.31
C GLU A 42 4.90 -2.81 5.87
N MET A 43 4.33 -3.70 6.69
CA MET A 43 3.02 -4.31 6.42
C MET A 43 1.90 -3.27 6.31
N LEU A 44 1.91 -2.22 7.14
CA LEU A 44 0.96 -1.11 7.02
C LEU A 44 1.15 -0.35 5.70
N LEU A 45 2.40 -0.09 5.30
CA LEU A 45 2.73 0.58 4.04
C LEU A 45 2.29 -0.26 2.83
N LEU A 46 2.56 -1.57 2.84
CA LEU A 46 2.10 -2.51 1.82
C LEU A 46 0.58 -2.58 1.76
N GLY A 47 -0.11 -2.57 2.91
CA GLY A 47 -1.56 -2.52 2.99
C GLY A 47 -2.15 -1.26 2.37
N LEU A 48 -1.53 -0.10 2.61
CA LEU A 48 -1.88 1.16 1.94
C LEU A 48 -1.70 1.05 0.41
N GLY A 49 -0.54 0.58 -0.04
CA GLY A 49 -0.25 0.42 -1.46
C GLY A 49 -1.23 -0.53 -2.15
N GLY A 50 -1.52 -1.67 -1.53
CA GLY A 50 -2.51 -2.64 -2.01
C GLY A 50 -3.93 -2.07 -2.06
N CYS A 51 -4.35 -1.33 -1.03
CA CYS A 51 -5.67 -0.69 -0.99
C CYS A 51 -5.83 0.33 -2.13
N SER A 52 -4.83 1.21 -2.33
CA SER A 52 -4.87 2.21 -3.41
C SER A 52 -4.82 1.55 -4.79
N ASN A 53 -3.94 0.57 -4.99
CA ASN A 53 -3.76 -0.09 -6.27
C ASN A 53 -5.01 -0.89 -6.69
N PHE A 54 -5.69 -1.54 -5.72
CA PHE A 54 -6.98 -2.18 -5.93
C PHE A 54 -8.02 -1.22 -6.52
N ASP A 55 -8.14 -0.01 -5.96
CA ASP A 55 -9.08 1.01 -6.44
C ASP A 55 -8.74 1.49 -7.85
N VAL A 56 -7.46 1.82 -8.13
CA VAL A 56 -7.00 2.25 -9.46
C VAL A 56 -7.34 1.21 -10.53
N VAL A 57 -6.96 -0.05 -10.31
CA VAL A 57 -7.26 -1.14 -11.25
C VAL A 57 -8.76 -1.36 -11.42
N SER A 58 -9.52 -1.31 -10.33
CA SER A 58 -10.99 -1.47 -10.34
C SER A 58 -11.67 -0.36 -11.16
N ILE A 59 -11.27 0.89 -10.98
CA ILE A 59 -11.81 2.05 -11.71
C ILE A 59 -11.46 1.96 -13.19
N LEU A 60 -10.21 1.68 -13.54
CA LEU A 60 -9.77 1.57 -14.93
C LEU A 60 -10.51 0.45 -15.69
N LYS A 61 -10.68 -0.72 -15.06
CA LYS A 61 -11.46 -1.82 -15.63
C LYS A 61 -12.94 -1.44 -15.82
N LYS A 62 -13.55 -0.74 -14.86
CA LYS A 62 -14.94 -0.24 -14.99
C LYS A 62 -15.08 0.81 -16.09
N SER A 63 -14.06 1.64 -16.29
CA SER A 63 -13.96 2.60 -17.40
C SER A 63 -13.57 1.95 -18.75
N ARG A 64 -13.56 0.61 -18.83
CA ARG A 64 -13.22 -0.17 -20.03
C ARG A 64 -11.84 0.17 -20.61
N GLN A 65 -10.90 0.57 -19.76
CA GLN A 65 -9.50 0.73 -20.15
C GLN A 65 -8.82 -0.64 -20.17
N ALA A 66 -7.97 -0.90 -21.17
CA ALA A 66 -7.24 -2.16 -21.29
C ALA A 66 -5.97 -2.15 -20.41
N VAL A 67 -6.16 -2.00 -19.09
CA VAL A 67 -5.09 -2.08 -18.10
C VAL A 67 -4.65 -3.53 -17.88
N GLU A 68 -3.35 -3.75 -17.89
CA GLU A 68 -2.73 -5.08 -17.74
C GLU A 68 -1.83 -5.17 -16.51
N SER A 69 -1.21 -4.07 -16.10
CA SER A 69 -0.45 -3.99 -14.85
C SER A 69 -0.66 -2.65 -14.17
N CYS A 70 -0.62 -2.65 -12.85
CA CYS A 70 -0.48 -1.45 -12.04
C CYS A 70 0.43 -1.76 -10.88
N GLU A 71 1.55 -1.05 -10.81
CA GLU A 71 2.51 -1.13 -9.70
C GLU A 71 2.43 0.18 -8.93
N ALA A 72 2.58 0.13 -7.61
CA ALA A 72 2.68 1.31 -6.77
C ALA A 72 4.00 1.26 -6.03
N PHE A 73 4.84 2.26 -6.25
CA PHE A 73 6.09 2.47 -5.52
C PHE A 73 5.80 3.42 -4.37
N LEU A 74 6.09 2.98 -3.15
CA LEU A 74 5.78 3.74 -1.94
C LEU A 74 7.07 4.14 -1.23
N GLU A 75 7.22 5.44 -1.00
CA GLU A 75 8.27 6.01 -0.17
C GLU A 75 7.64 6.63 1.07
N ALA A 76 8.17 6.32 2.24
CA ALA A 76 7.60 6.79 3.50
C ALA A 76 8.68 7.34 4.44
N GLU A 77 8.39 8.48 5.04
CA GLU A 77 9.16 9.06 6.14
C GLU A 77 8.49 8.73 7.47
N ARG A 78 9.31 8.55 8.50
CA ARG A 78 8.86 8.32 9.88
C ARG A 78 9.45 9.37 10.81
N ALA A 79 8.73 9.67 11.88
CA ALA A 79 9.22 10.57 12.92
C ALA A 79 10.58 10.08 13.47
N SER A 80 11.47 11.02 13.80
CA SER A 80 12.79 10.74 14.33
C SER A 80 12.75 10.20 15.77
N GLU A 81 11.75 10.64 16.54
CA GLU A 81 11.55 10.30 17.95
C GLU A 81 10.32 9.40 18.13
N ASP A 82 10.25 8.74 19.28
CA ASP A 82 9.11 7.90 19.61
C ASP A 82 7.87 8.73 19.98
N PRO A 83 6.67 8.35 19.51
CA PRO A 83 6.41 7.21 18.63
C PRO A 83 6.83 7.48 17.18
N LYS A 84 7.61 6.57 16.57
CA LYS A 84 8.06 6.63 15.16
C LYS A 84 6.93 6.38 14.15
N VAL A 85 5.90 7.21 14.17
CA VAL A 85 4.76 7.17 13.24
C VAL A 85 5.18 7.58 11.83
N PHE A 86 4.38 7.25 10.83
CA PHE A 86 4.57 7.83 9.49
C PHE A 86 4.29 9.34 9.54
N THR A 87 5.12 10.13 8.87
CA THR A 87 4.95 11.58 8.72
C THR A 87 4.58 11.95 7.30
N LYS A 88 5.21 11.28 6.32
CA LYS A 88 4.94 11.45 4.89
C LYS A 88 4.90 10.13 4.18
N ILE A 89 4.03 9.99 3.19
CA ILE A 89 4.03 8.88 2.26
C ILE A 89 3.78 9.40 0.85
N HIS A 90 4.66 9.04 -0.09
CA HIS A 90 4.48 9.26 -1.52
C HIS A 90 4.14 7.95 -2.22
N LEU A 91 3.10 7.95 -3.06
CA LEU A 91 2.71 6.82 -3.90
C LEU A 91 2.91 7.17 -5.38
N ASN A 92 3.86 6.52 -6.05
CA ASN A 92 4.02 6.62 -7.50
C ASN A 92 3.39 5.39 -8.20
N PHE A 93 2.37 5.62 -9.01
CA PHE A 93 1.67 4.56 -9.75
C PHE A 93 2.23 4.39 -11.16
N VAL A 94 2.68 3.18 -11.49
CA VAL A 94 3.07 2.80 -12.84
C VAL A 94 1.98 1.95 -13.46
N VAL A 95 1.21 2.53 -14.39
CA VAL A 95 0.05 1.87 -15.01
C VAL A 95 0.41 1.45 -16.42
N LYS A 96 0.34 0.14 -16.69
CA LYS A 96 0.70 -0.44 -17.99
C LYS A 96 -0.53 -1.03 -18.68
N GLY A 97 -0.69 -0.80 -19.98
CA GLY A 97 -1.81 -1.32 -20.75
C GLY A 97 -1.80 -0.83 -22.21
N ARG A 98 -2.87 -1.16 -22.94
CA ARG A 98 -3.04 -0.82 -24.36
C ARG A 98 -4.05 0.31 -24.55
N GLY A 99 -3.68 1.37 -25.26
CA GLY A 99 -4.54 2.50 -25.58
C GLY A 99 -5.12 3.18 -24.35
N LEU A 100 -4.34 3.25 -23.25
CA LEU A 100 -4.80 3.85 -22.00
C LEU A 100 -5.00 5.35 -22.17
N LYS A 101 -6.19 5.83 -21.85
CA LYS A 101 -6.47 7.27 -21.86
C LYS A 101 -5.88 7.90 -20.61
N ASP A 102 -4.89 8.78 -20.75
CA ASP A 102 -4.25 9.48 -19.64
C ASP A 102 -5.26 10.12 -18.67
N VAL A 103 -6.28 10.81 -19.20
CA VAL A 103 -7.36 11.43 -18.38
C VAL A 103 -8.08 10.40 -17.50
N GLN A 104 -8.26 9.16 -17.97
CA GLN A 104 -8.89 8.10 -17.18
C GLN A 104 -7.94 7.54 -16.13
N VAL A 105 -6.63 7.44 -16.43
CA VAL A 105 -5.60 7.03 -15.45
C VAL A 105 -5.47 8.07 -14.35
N LYS A 106 -5.29 9.34 -14.71
CA LYS A 106 -5.28 10.47 -13.77
C LYS A 106 -6.48 10.42 -12.84
N ARG A 107 -7.68 10.29 -13.43
CA ARG A 107 -8.92 10.26 -12.67
C ARG A 107 -9.02 9.06 -11.73
N ALA A 108 -8.54 7.89 -12.14
CA ALA A 108 -8.53 6.70 -11.30
C ALA A 108 -7.60 6.88 -10.08
N VAL A 109 -6.41 7.45 -10.28
CA VAL A 109 -5.44 7.74 -9.20
C VAL A 109 -5.99 8.78 -8.22
N GLU A 110 -6.54 9.89 -8.71
CA GLU A 110 -7.18 10.93 -7.87
C GLU A 110 -8.31 10.33 -7.02
N LEU A 111 -9.22 9.57 -7.64
CA LEU A 111 -10.34 8.96 -6.94
C LEU A 111 -9.90 7.94 -5.89
N SER A 112 -8.86 7.16 -6.18
CA SER A 112 -8.26 6.27 -5.19
C SER A 112 -7.72 7.06 -4.00
N ALA A 113 -6.86 8.04 -4.24
CA ALA A 113 -6.16 8.78 -3.19
C ALA A 113 -7.11 9.61 -2.30
N GLU A 114 -8.11 10.25 -2.89
CA GLU A 114 -8.93 11.27 -2.22
C GLU A 114 -10.29 10.76 -1.74
N LYS A 115 -10.81 9.67 -2.33
CA LYS A 115 -12.20 9.26 -2.13
C LYS A 115 -12.39 7.82 -1.69
N TYR A 116 -11.68 6.86 -2.27
CA TYR A 116 -11.99 5.44 -2.09
C TYR A 116 -11.01 4.69 -1.20
N CYS A 117 -9.71 4.98 -1.27
CA CYS A 117 -8.71 4.24 -0.52
C CYS A 117 -8.84 4.55 0.97
N SER A 118 -9.49 3.64 1.69
CA SER A 118 -9.76 3.80 3.12
C SER A 118 -8.47 3.90 3.92
N ALA A 119 -7.41 3.18 3.53
CA ALA A 119 -6.10 3.26 4.17
C ALA A 119 -5.46 4.65 4.00
N SER A 120 -5.46 5.20 2.79
CA SER A 120 -4.94 6.55 2.49
C SER A 120 -5.67 7.60 3.30
N ILE A 121 -7.00 7.56 3.28
CA ILE A 121 -7.85 8.52 3.99
C ILE A 121 -7.67 8.42 5.51
N MET A 122 -7.56 7.20 6.06
CA MET A 122 -7.30 7.00 7.49
C MET A 122 -5.96 7.59 7.92
N LEU A 123 -4.89 7.34 7.16
CA LEU A 123 -3.56 7.88 7.45
C LEU A 123 -3.52 9.40 7.28
N GLY A 124 -4.12 9.95 6.22
CA GLY A 124 -4.25 11.39 6.03
C GLY A 124 -4.99 12.07 7.19
N ARG A 125 -6.08 11.48 7.68
CA ARG A 125 -6.80 11.98 8.87
C ARG A 125 -6.01 11.86 10.16
N ALA A 126 -5.08 10.90 10.24
CA ALA A 126 -4.15 10.77 11.36
C ALA A 126 -2.98 11.78 11.30
N GLY A 127 -2.94 12.64 10.27
CA GLY A 127 -1.93 13.69 10.12
C GLY A 127 -0.73 13.32 9.25
N VAL A 128 -0.77 12.19 8.55
CA VAL A 128 0.28 11.82 7.59
C VAL A 128 0.09 12.63 6.30
N GLU A 129 1.15 13.27 5.80
CA GLU A 129 1.14 13.91 4.49
C GLU A 129 1.15 12.82 3.40
N ILE A 130 0.04 12.68 2.67
CA ILE A 130 -0.07 11.71 1.58
C ILE A 130 0.01 12.45 0.24
N THR A 131 0.99 12.08 -0.59
CA THR A 131 1.13 12.60 -1.95
C THR A 131 1.13 11.45 -2.96
N HIS A 132 0.80 11.76 -4.22
CA HIS A 132 0.75 10.74 -5.26
C HIS A 132 1.21 11.29 -6.62
N SER A 133 1.75 10.41 -7.44
CA SER A 133 2.12 10.63 -8.84
C SER A 133 1.77 9.41 -9.68
N TYR A 134 1.76 9.53 -10.99
CA TYR A 134 1.52 8.39 -11.87
C TYR A 134 2.27 8.54 -13.20
N GLU A 135 2.55 7.40 -13.81
CA GLU A 135 3.03 7.27 -15.19
C GLU A 135 2.22 6.21 -15.94
N VAL A 136 2.07 6.41 -17.24
CA VAL A 136 1.39 5.49 -18.15
C VAL A 136 2.42 4.88 -19.08
N VAL A 137 2.48 3.55 -19.11
CA VAL A 137 3.35 2.80 -20.01
C VAL A 137 2.49 2.07 -21.03
N GLU A 138 2.62 2.45 -22.28
CA GLU A 138 1.93 1.78 -23.39
C GLU A 138 2.57 0.40 -23.62
N LEU A 139 1.72 -0.63 -23.72
CA LEU A 139 2.11 -1.97 -24.13
C LEU A 139 1.78 -2.17 -25.60
N GLY A 140 2.68 -2.81 -26.36
CA GLY A 140 2.51 -3.07 -27.79
C GLY A 140 1.34 -3.99 -28.13
#